data_AF-A0A662V0C0-F1
#
_entry.id   AF-A0A662V0C0-F1
#
_cell.length_a   1.000
_cell.length_b   1.000
_cell.length_c   1.000
_cell.angle_alpha   90.00
_cell.angle_beta   90.00
_cell.angle_gamma   90.00
#
_symmetry.space_group_name_H-M   'P 1'
#
loop_
_entity.id
_entity.type
_entity.pdbx_description
1 polymer ?
#
loop_
_entity_poly.entity_id
_entity_poly.type
_entity_poly.pdbx_seq_one_letter_code
_entity_poly.pdbx_strand_id
1 'polypeptide(L)'
;MVYACEDLLPQKGFKPVEIYGYSRREEWKYATVNYEMEGPLIAFGSGATGFTGEYECHNTYSVQHYIEFVEKGLILIAGACRVAPKERMIRFVITRLFICRSMSCTEFEKEFGRACVVGSAAQGSTPSLGC
;
A
#
# COMPACT_ATOMS: atom_id res chain seq x y z
N MET A 1 11.19 7.26 18.89
CA MET A 1 11.57 7.30 17.46
C MET A 1 10.45 7.93 16.62
N VAL A 2 9.28 7.32 16.47
CA VAL A 2 8.18 7.87 15.64
C VAL A 2 7.71 9.26 16.09
N TYR A 3 7.39 9.46 17.38
CA TYR A 3 6.94 10.76 17.88
C TYR A 3 7.97 11.88 17.68
N ALA A 4 9.27 11.58 17.86
CA ALA A 4 10.32 12.56 17.61
C ALA A 4 10.40 12.97 16.13
N CYS A 5 10.09 12.06 15.19
CA CYS A 5 10.00 12.40 13.77
C CYS A 5 8.80 13.32 13.49
N GLU A 6 7.63 13.01 14.06
CA GLU A 6 6.41 13.84 13.93
C GLU A 6 6.64 15.27 14.48
N ASP A 7 7.43 15.41 15.55
CA ASP A 7 7.71 16.72 16.13
C ASP A 7 8.77 17.51 15.34
N LEU A 8 9.87 16.87 14.94
CA LEU A 8 11.06 17.55 14.44
C LEU A 8 11.07 17.75 12.92
N LEU A 9 10.51 16.81 12.15
CA LEU A 9 10.61 16.82 10.69
C LEU A 9 9.70 17.87 10.04
N PRO A 10 8.45 18.07 10.49
CA PRO A 10 7.60 19.16 10.01
C PRO A 10 8.21 20.54 10.23
N GLN A 11 8.87 20.75 11.38
CA GLN A 11 9.58 22.00 11.68
C GLN A 11 10.72 22.29 10.68
N LYS A 12 11.27 21.26 10.04
CA LYS A 12 12.33 21.35 9.02
C LYS A 12 11.79 21.31 7.58
N GLY A 13 10.48 21.44 7.42
CA GLY A 13 9.77 21.48 6.14
C GLY A 13 9.54 20.12 5.49
N PHE A 14 9.72 19.02 6.21
CA PHE A 14 9.37 17.69 5.72
C PHE A 14 7.92 17.37 6.04
N LYS A 15 7.18 16.86 5.05
CA LYS A 15 5.82 16.40 5.21
C LYS A 15 5.79 14.88 5.31
N PRO A 16 4.87 14.30 6.11
CA PRO A 16 4.65 12.87 6.10
C PRO A 16 4.11 12.47 4.72
N VAL A 17 4.74 11.48 4.09
CA VAL A 17 4.31 10.92 2.80
C VAL A 17 3.77 9.50 2.95
N GLU A 18 4.26 8.76 3.95
CA GLU A 18 3.88 7.38 4.29
C GLU A 18 4.04 7.13 5.81
N ILE A 19 3.69 5.94 6.32
CA ILE A 19 3.77 5.59 7.76
C ILE A 19 5.11 5.97 8.41
N TYR A 20 6.23 5.65 7.76
CA TYR A 20 7.58 5.97 8.25
C TYR A 20 8.34 6.93 7.31
N GLY A 21 7.67 7.44 6.27
CA GLY A 21 8.29 8.23 5.20
C GLY A 21 8.03 9.70 5.37
N TYR A 22 9.09 10.51 5.32
CA TYR A 22 9.02 11.97 5.32
C TYR A 22 9.80 12.54 4.15
N SER A 23 9.22 13.51 3.46
CA SER A 23 9.85 14.15 2.32
C SER A 23 9.46 15.62 2.25
N ARG A 24 10.33 16.45 1.67
CA ARG A 24 9.98 17.83 1.30
C ARG A 24 9.10 17.90 0.05
N ARG A 25 9.02 16.79 -0.68
CA ARG A 25 8.27 16.58 -1.92
C ARG A 25 7.22 15.52 -1.67
N GLU A 26 5.94 15.88 -1.81
CA GLU A 26 4.81 14.99 -1.53
C GLU A 26 4.74 13.81 -2.50
N GLU A 27 5.30 13.98 -3.70
CA GLU A 27 5.36 12.97 -4.75
C GLU A 27 6.42 11.89 -4.51
N TRP A 28 7.35 12.09 -3.57
CA TRP A 28 8.41 11.13 -3.28
C TRP A 28 7.96 10.15 -2.20
N LYS A 29 7.30 9.09 -2.65
CA LYS A 29 6.85 7.96 -1.83
C LYS A 29 7.86 6.81 -1.91
N TYR A 30 8.23 6.22 -0.77
CA TYR A 30 9.06 5.02 -0.73
C TYR A 30 8.16 3.77 -0.71
N ALA A 31 7.56 3.49 -1.85
CA ALA A 31 6.39 2.63 -1.94
C ALA A 31 6.71 1.16 -2.28
N THR A 32 7.80 0.56 -1.79
CA THR A 32 8.11 -0.85 -2.16
C THR A 32 7.01 -1.80 -1.66
N VAL A 33 6.63 -1.70 -0.39
CA VAL A 33 5.58 -2.55 0.20
C VAL A 33 4.17 -2.10 -0.19
N ASN A 34 3.99 -0.84 -0.56
CA ASN A 34 2.67 -0.31 -0.91
C ASN A 34 2.26 -0.77 -2.30
N TYR A 35 3.21 -0.77 -3.24
CA TYR A 35 2.93 -1.25 -4.59
C TYR A 35 2.76 -2.77 -4.65
N GLU A 36 3.28 -3.55 -3.69
CA GLU A 36 2.90 -4.96 -3.50
C GLU A 36 1.41 -5.11 -3.15
N MET A 37 0.81 -4.11 -2.52
CA MET A 37 -0.58 -4.13 -2.05
C MET A 37 -1.58 -3.55 -3.06
N GLU A 38 -1.27 -2.41 -3.68
CA GLU A 38 -2.20 -1.70 -4.59
C GLU A 38 -1.82 -1.76 -6.08
N GLY A 39 -0.55 -2.02 -6.42
CA GLY A 39 -0.07 -2.21 -7.79
C GLY A 39 -0.17 -1.01 -8.74
N PRO A 40 0.18 -1.21 -10.03
CA PRO A 40 0.90 -2.36 -10.57
C PRO A 40 2.41 -2.32 -10.25
N LEU A 41 2.98 -3.46 -9.84
CA LEU A 41 4.39 -3.63 -9.50
C LEU A 41 4.99 -4.83 -10.23
N ILE A 42 5.99 -4.56 -11.08
CA ILE A 42 6.85 -5.61 -11.63
C ILE A 42 8.02 -5.82 -10.68
N ALA A 43 8.19 -7.05 -10.24
CA ALA A 43 9.18 -7.41 -9.23
C ALA A 43 10.37 -8.13 -9.85
N PHE A 44 11.57 -7.59 -9.62
CA PHE A 44 12.83 -8.17 -10.04
C PHE A 44 13.64 -8.63 -8.82
N GLY A 45 14.38 -9.72 -9.01
CA GLY A 45 15.21 -10.31 -7.97
C GLY A 45 14.58 -11.55 -7.34
N SER A 46 15.44 -12.32 -6.69
CA SER A 46 15.04 -13.51 -5.94
C SER A 46 14.24 -13.11 -4.71
N GLY A 47 13.11 -13.79 -4.47
CA GLY A 47 12.18 -13.51 -3.37
C GLY A 47 11.35 -12.24 -3.54
N ALA A 48 11.46 -11.55 -4.68
CA ALA A 48 10.69 -10.33 -4.92
C ALA A 48 9.20 -10.64 -5.13
N THR A 49 8.34 -9.78 -4.60
CA THR A 49 6.88 -9.86 -4.75
C THR A 49 6.41 -8.75 -5.67
N GLY A 50 5.62 -9.13 -6.67
CA GLY A 50 5.01 -8.22 -7.63
C GLY A 50 3.51 -8.33 -7.62
N PHE A 51 2.84 -7.27 -8.06
CA PHE A 51 1.39 -7.25 -8.17
C PHE A 51 0.99 -6.73 -9.54
N THR A 52 0.42 -7.59 -10.38
CA THR A 52 0.04 -7.23 -11.77
C THR A 52 -1.34 -6.57 -11.86
N GLY A 53 -1.99 -6.32 -10.71
CA GLY A 53 -3.34 -5.79 -10.61
C GLY A 53 -4.42 -6.86 -10.38
N GLU A 54 -4.21 -8.10 -10.81
CA GLU A 54 -5.12 -9.22 -10.50
C GLU A 54 -4.43 -10.40 -9.82
N TYR A 55 -3.10 -10.44 -9.88
CA TYR A 55 -2.29 -11.50 -9.31
C TYR A 55 -1.17 -10.91 -8.48
N GLU A 56 -0.99 -11.46 -7.29
CA GLU A 56 0.23 -11.34 -6.51
C GLU A 56 1.15 -12.50 -6.92
N CYS A 57 2.36 -12.15 -7.36
CA CYS A 57 3.34 -13.09 -7.88
C CYS A 57 4.61 -13.01 -7.04
N HIS A 58 5.18 -14.15 -6.69
CA HIS A 58 6.44 -14.25 -5.95
C HIS A 58 7.47 -14.95 -6.82
N ASN A 59 8.61 -14.29 -7.00
CA ASN A 59 9.76 -14.93 -7.62
C ASN A 59 10.34 -16.00 -6.68
N THR A 60 11.06 -16.96 -7.26
CA THR A 60 11.82 -17.96 -6.49
C THR A 60 12.74 -17.28 -5.47
N TYR A 61 12.73 -17.77 -4.23
CA TYR A 61 13.60 -17.31 -3.14
C TYR A 61 15.03 -17.90 -3.22
N SER A 62 15.25 -18.91 -4.06
CA SER A 62 16.59 -19.43 -4.31
C SER A 62 17.31 -18.53 -5.30
N VAL A 63 18.36 -17.84 -4.83
CA VAL A 63 19.20 -16.99 -5.66
C VAL A 63 19.83 -17.78 -6.82
N GLN A 64 20.29 -19.01 -6.53
CA GLN A 64 20.87 -19.87 -7.55
C GLN A 64 19.85 -20.21 -8.64
N HIS A 65 18.65 -20.66 -8.27
CA HIS A 65 17.60 -20.94 -9.26
C HIS A 65 17.14 -19.68 -9.99
N TYR A 66 17.09 -18.53 -9.32
CA TYR A 66 16.77 -17.26 -9.96
C TYR A 66 17.75 -16.95 -11.09
N ILE A 67 19.06 -17.02 -10.82
CA ILE A 67 20.11 -16.77 -11.82
C ILE A 67 20.00 -17.79 -12.96
N GLU A 68 19.93 -19.08 -12.64
CA GLU A 68 19.81 -20.13 -13.66
C GLU A 68 18.57 -19.96 -14.55
N PHE A 69 17.43 -19.57 -13.96
CA PHE A 69 16.20 -19.36 -14.71
C PHE A 69 16.27 -18.11 -15.58
N VAL A 70 16.86 -17.02 -15.09
CA VAL A 70 17.11 -15.82 -15.90
C VAL A 70 18.00 -16.14 -17.11
N GLU A 71 19.12 -16.83 -16.89
CA GLU A 71 20.05 -17.21 -17.97
C GLU A 71 19.40 -18.10 -19.02
N LYS A 72 18.49 -18.99 -18.60
CA LYS A 72 17.77 -19.92 -19.49
C LYS A 72 16.48 -19.32 -20.08
N GLY A 73 16.12 -18.09 -19.73
CA GLY A 73 14.86 -17.45 -20.16
C GLY A 73 13.59 -18.14 -19.64
N LEU A 74 13.68 -18.76 -18.46
CA LEU A 74 12.58 -19.48 -17.81
C LEU A 74 11.75 -18.56 -16.90
N ILE A 75 10.56 -19.03 -16.53
CA ILE A 75 9.65 -18.32 -15.63
C ILE A 75 10.25 -18.27 -14.21
N LEU A 76 10.34 -17.06 -13.65
CA LEU A 76 10.92 -16.79 -12.33
C LEU A 76 9.90 -16.97 -11.19
N ILE A 77 8.61 -16.98 -11.51
CA ILE A 77 7.49 -17.00 -10.56
C ILE A 77 7.37 -18.40 -9.95
N ALA A 78 7.65 -18.50 -8.65
CA ALA A 78 7.50 -19.72 -7.86
C ALA A 78 6.07 -19.90 -7.32
N GLY A 79 5.34 -18.80 -7.14
CA GLY A 79 3.95 -18.82 -6.69
C GLY A 79 3.19 -17.60 -7.20
N ALA A 80 1.91 -17.80 -7.53
CA ALA A 80 1.01 -16.72 -7.87
C ALA A 80 -0.37 -16.99 -7.27
N CYS A 81 -1.00 -15.96 -6.70
CA CYS A 81 -2.36 -16.03 -6.21
C CYS A 81 -3.21 -14.96 -6.89
N ARG A 82 -4.45 -15.32 -7.26
CA ARG A 82 -5.40 -14.35 -7.78
C ARG A 82 -5.97 -13.54 -6.63
N VAL A 83 -5.89 -12.22 -6.73
CA VAL A 83 -6.44 -11.30 -5.74
C VAL A 83 -7.85 -10.90 -6.17
N ALA A 84 -8.84 -11.22 -5.34
CA ALA A 84 -10.23 -10.95 -5.66
C ALA A 84 -10.50 -9.42 -5.70
N PRO A 85 -11.47 -8.94 -6.52
CA PRO A 85 -11.79 -7.51 -6.58
C PRO A 85 -12.09 -6.88 -5.21
N LYS A 86 -12.75 -7.62 -4.32
CA LYS A 86 -13.01 -7.18 -2.93
C LYS A 86 -11.72 -6.97 -2.14
N GLU A 87 -10.77 -7.87 -2.28
CA GLU A 87 -9.48 -7.77 -1.61
C GLU A 87 -8.68 -6.59 -2.14
N ARG A 88 -8.69 -6.32 -3.45
CA ARG A 88 -8.05 -5.12 -4.02
C ARG A 88 -8.59 -3.82 -3.43
N MET A 89 -9.91 -3.72 -3.29
CA MET A 89 -10.54 -2.57 -2.64
C MET A 89 -10.08 -2.44 -1.18
N ILE A 90 -10.00 -3.54 -0.43
CA ILE A 90 -9.52 -3.54 0.96
C ILE A 90 -8.06 -3.09 1.02
N ARG A 91 -7.19 -3.66 0.18
CA ARG A 91 -5.76 -3.29 0.11
C ARG A 91 -5.60 -1.81 -0.22
N PHE A 92 -6.33 -1.28 -1.21
CA PHE A 92 -6.35 0.14 -1.53
C PHE A 92 -6.77 1.01 -0.33
N VAL A 93 -7.89 0.68 0.32
CA VAL A 93 -8.38 1.45 1.48
C VAL A 93 -7.36 1.43 2.63
N ILE A 94 -6.75 0.29 2.92
CA ILE A 94 -5.69 0.17 3.93
C ILE A 94 -4.48 1.00 3.53
N THR A 95 -4.00 0.90 2.28
CA THR A 95 -2.86 1.69 1.80
C THR A 95 -3.13 3.18 1.90
N ARG A 96 -4.33 3.64 1.54
CA ARG A 96 -4.67 5.06 1.60
C ARG A 96 -4.84 5.57 3.02
N LEU A 97 -5.64 4.91 3.85
CA LEU A 97 -5.92 5.36 5.21
C LEU A 97 -4.77 5.11 6.18
N PHE A 98 -4.19 3.92 6.16
CA PHE A 98 -3.15 3.55 7.11
C PHE A 98 -1.78 4.07 6.65
N ILE A 99 -1.46 3.92 5.36
CA ILE A 99 -0.12 4.22 4.86
C ILE A 99 0.02 5.68 4.43
N CYS A 100 -0.86 6.15 3.55
CA CYS A 100 -0.84 7.53 3.05
C CYS A 100 -1.56 8.54 3.98
N ARG A 101 -2.19 8.06 5.07
CA ARG A 101 -2.97 8.85 6.05
C ARG A 101 -4.09 9.71 5.44
N SER A 102 -4.48 9.43 4.21
CA SER A 102 -5.47 10.21 3.47
C SER A 102 -6.08 9.37 2.35
N MET A 103 -7.37 9.53 2.11
CA MET A 103 -8.09 8.83 1.06
C MET A 103 -9.15 9.76 0.45
N SER A 104 -9.18 9.82 -0.88
CA SER A 104 -10.25 10.50 -1.62
C SER A 104 -11.27 9.49 -2.12
N CYS A 105 -12.55 9.72 -1.82
CA CYS A 105 -13.62 8.92 -2.38
C CYS A 105 -13.68 9.01 -3.92
N THR A 106 -13.32 10.16 -4.49
CA THR A 106 -13.24 10.33 -5.94
C THR A 106 -12.14 9.46 -6.56
N GLU A 107 -10.99 9.31 -5.89
CA GLU A 107 -9.93 8.41 -6.36
C GLU A 107 -10.37 6.95 -6.29
N PHE A 108 -11.04 6.55 -5.19
CA PHE A 108 -11.60 5.22 -5.04
C PHE A 108 -12.62 4.89 -6.15
N GLU A 109 -13.54 5.81 -6.41
CA GLU A 109 -14.56 5.66 -7.45
C GLU A 109 -13.94 5.56 -8.85
N LYS A 110 -12.91 6.37 -9.13
CA LYS A 110 -12.16 6.30 -10.38
C LYS A 110 -11.45 4.95 -10.56
N GLU A 111 -10.86 4.42 -9.49
CA GLU A 111 -10.11 3.15 -9.53
C GLU A 111 -11.02 1.93 -9.66
N PHE A 112 -12.14 1.90 -8.93
CA PHE A 112 -12.98 0.69 -8.82
C PHE A 112 -14.34 0.79 -9.51
N GLY A 113 -14.72 1.96 -10.04
CA GLY A 113 -16.04 2.19 -10.65
C GLY A 113 -17.20 1.97 -9.68
N ARG A 114 -16.97 2.12 -8.38
CA ARG A 114 -17.94 1.86 -7.30
C ARG A 114 -17.99 3.03 -6.34
N ALA A 115 -19.21 3.41 -5.95
CA ALA A 115 -19.45 4.50 -5.01
C ALA A 115 -18.73 4.27 -3.67
N CYS A 116 -18.09 5.31 -3.16
CA CYS A 116 -17.44 5.33 -1.86
C CYS A 116 -18.45 5.73 -0.78
N VAL A 117 -18.97 4.76 -0.02
CA VAL A 117 -19.90 5.04 1.09
C VAL A 117 -19.13 5.04 2.39
N VAL A 118 -18.80 6.23 2.91
CA VAL A 118 -18.28 6.37 4.27
C VAL A 118 -19.48 6.39 5.21
N GLY A 119 -19.60 5.36 6.06
CA GLY A 119 -20.64 5.34 7.08
C GLY A 119 -20.51 6.59 7.96
N SER A 120 -21.57 7.38 8.10
CA SER A 120 -21.58 8.43 9.11
C SER A 120 -21.37 7.76 10.45
N ALA A 121 -20.35 8.19 11.20
CA ALA A 121 -20.24 7.81 12.59
C ALA A 121 -21.57 8.18 13.25
N ALA A 122 -22.26 7.19 13.81
CA ALA A 122 -23.38 7.45 14.70
C ALA A 122 -22.89 8.51 15.70
N GLN A 123 -23.57 9.65 15.72
CA GLN A 123 -23.36 10.67 16.74
C GLN A 123 -23.59 9.96 18.08
N GLY A 124 -22.49 9.62 18.75
CA GLY A 124 -22.53 9.03 20.07
C GLY A 124 -23.24 10.02 20.97
N SER A 125 -24.43 9.66 21.41
CA SER A 125 -25.12 10.31 22.51
C SER A 125 -24.15 10.42 23.68
N THR A 126 -23.73 11.64 24.01
CA THR A 126 -23.15 11.97 25.30
C THR A 126 -24.06 11.42 26.40
N PRO A 127 -23.59 10.54 27.30
CA PRO A 127 -24.35 10.23 28.50
C PRO A 127 -24.35 11.49 29.37
N SER A 128 -25.53 12.06 29.59
CA SER A 128 -25.74 13.09 30.59
C SER A 128 -25.38 12.51 31.95
N LEU A 129 -24.25 12.95 32.53
CA LEU A 129 -24.03 12.84 33.97
C LEU A 129 -25.08 13.75 34.62
N GLY A 130 -26.15 13.15 35.12
CA GLY A 130 -27.08 13.81 36.03
C GLY A 130 -26.37 14.11 37.34
N CYS A 131 -26.51 15.36 37.79
CA CYS A 131 -26.26 15.75 39.18
C CYS A 131 -27.19 15.00 40.14
#